data_AF-A0A1C1CNB6-F1
#
_entry.id   AF-A0A1C1CNB6-F1
#
_cell.length_a   1.000
_cell.length_b   1.000
_cell.length_c   1.000
_cell.angle_alpha   90.00
_cell.angle_beta   90.00
_cell.angle_gamma   90.00
#
_symmetry.space_group_name_H-M   'P 1'
#
loop_
_entity.id
_entity.type
_entity.pdbx_description
1 polymer ?
#
loop_
_entity_poly.entity_id
_entity_poly.type
_entity_poly.pdbx_seq_one_letter_code
_entity_poly.pdbx_strand_id
1 'polypeptide(L)'
;MAKTQVQSKDITVPLVAIATGSILCVPVLLETTSLPAQLFHQWVTMYAYGHRVLPGLAIITCLIYLGVAFTRRTRNDAWVRYGLAGIVTVSIVPFTLIFMVSTNNTLFGLERDARVAGLVTTDIETGKELVTWWSRLHLMRSMLPLVGTVIGVTAVVDEVKM
;
A
#
# COMPACT_ATOMS: atom_id res chain seq x y z
N MET A 1 -30.14 26.75 -4.20
CA MET A 1 -28.88 26.44 -4.91
C MET A 1 -27.96 25.73 -3.91
N ALA A 2 -28.03 24.40 -3.87
CA ALA A 2 -27.25 23.57 -2.94
C ALA A 2 -25.78 23.58 -3.37
N LYS A 3 -25.00 24.50 -2.80
CA LYS A 3 -23.55 24.50 -2.96
C LYS A 3 -23.01 23.28 -2.22
N THR A 4 -22.45 22.38 -3.00
CA THR A 4 -21.53 21.30 -2.65
C THR A 4 -20.65 21.69 -1.45
N GLN A 5 -21.14 21.39 -0.25
CA GLN A 5 -20.36 21.47 0.98
C GLN A 5 -19.39 20.30 0.97
N VAL A 6 -18.24 20.53 0.35
CA VAL A 6 -16.94 20.29 0.96
C VAL A 6 -16.85 18.96 1.72
N GLN A 7 -16.83 17.86 0.99
CA GLN A 7 -16.29 16.59 1.48
C GLN A 7 -14.76 16.61 1.31
N SER A 8 -14.09 17.61 1.91
CA SER A 8 -12.64 17.82 1.81
C SER A 8 -11.90 17.61 3.13
N LYS A 9 -12.48 16.91 4.11
CA LYS A 9 -11.88 16.80 5.46
C LYS A 9 -11.03 15.56 5.72
N ASP A 10 -10.94 14.60 4.81
CA ASP A 10 -10.30 13.30 5.12
C ASP A 10 -8.92 13.08 4.48
N ILE A 11 -8.16 14.14 4.17
CA ILE A 11 -6.81 14.00 3.60
C ILE A 11 -5.75 13.71 4.69
N THR A 12 -6.07 13.87 5.97
CA THR A 12 -5.03 14.00 7.01
C THR A 12 -4.48 12.69 7.57
N VAL A 13 -4.84 11.51 7.06
CA VAL A 13 -4.16 10.26 7.49
C VAL A 13 -3.79 9.33 6.33
N PRO A 14 -2.81 9.70 5.48
CA PRO A 14 -2.36 8.83 4.38
C PRO A 14 -1.76 7.51 4.89
N LEU A 15 -1.13 7.52 6.08
CA LEU A 15 -0.38 6.36 6.57
C LEU A 15 -1.28 5.25 7.09
N VAL A 16 -2.35 5.61 7.83
CA VAL A 16 -3.39 4.65 8.24
C VAL A 16 -4.13 4.16 7.00
N ALA A 17 -4.40 5.05 6.02
CA ALA A 17 -5.13 4.70 4.80
C ALA A 17 -4.53 3.52 4.00
N ILE A 18 -3.20 3.37 3.96
CA ILE A 18 -2.55 2.24 3.27
C ILE A 18 -2.95 0.91 3.93
N ALA A 19 -2.77 0.81 5.25
CA ALA A 19 -3.09 -0.41 5.99
C ALA A 19 -4.61 -0.66 6.05
N THR A 20 -5.41 0.42 6.10
CA THR A 20 -6.89 0.37 6.13
C THR A 20 -7.46 -0.44 4.98
N GLY A 21 -6.87 -0.39 3.78
CA GLY A 21 -7.36 -1.19 2.64
C GLY A 21 -7.36 -2.70 2.93
N SER A 22 -6.27 -3.22 3.50
CA SER A 22 -6.19 -4.64 3.88
C SER A 22 -6.99 -4.97 5.14
N ILE A 23 -7.04 -4.05 6.10
CA ILE A 23 -7.65 -4.30 7.41
C ILE A 23 -9.17 -4.18 7.36
N LEU A 24 -9.72 -3.25 6.58
CA LEU A 24 -11.15 -3.01 6.50
C LEU A 24 -11.76 -3.55 5.20
N CYS A 25 -11.18 -3.22 4.03
CA CYS A 25 -11.83 -3.57 2.78
C CYS A 25 -11.77 -5.06 2.49
N VAL A 26 -10.63 -5.72 2.72
CA VAL A 26 -10.50 -7.16 2.40
C VAL A 26 -11.49 -8.02 3.19
N PRO A 27 -11.62 -7.92 4.53
CA PRO A 27 -12.63 -8.69 5.26
C PRO A 27 -14.05 -8.46 4.71
N VAL A 28 -14.41 -7.22 4.39
CA VAL A 28 -15.71 -6.90 3.78
C VAL A 28 -15.88 -7.61 2.44
N LEU A 29 -14.86 -7.62 1.56
CA LEU A 29 -14.93 -8.35 0.30
C LEU A 29 -15.09 -9.85 0.50
N LEU A 30 -14.37 -10.43 1.47
CA LEU A 30 -14.42 -11.86 1.77
C LEU A 30 -15.77 -12.29 2.36
N GLU A 31 -16.39 -11.45 3.19
CA GLU A 31 -17.68 -11.74 3.83
C GLU A 31 -18.86 -11.49 2.90
N THR A 32 -18.81 -10.45 2.07
CA THR A 32 -19.96 -10.02 1.25
C THR A 32 -20.06 -10.69 -0.10
N THR A 33 -19.01 -11.38 -0.56
CA THR A 33 -18.94 -11.90 -1.92
C THR A 33 -19.03 -13.42 -1.96
N SER A 34 -20.03 -13.91 -2.69
CA SER A 34 -20.30 -15.33 -2.90
C SER A 34 -19.86 -15.85 -4.28
N LEU A 35 -19.68 -14.95 -5.26
CA LEU A 35 -19.31 -15.30 -6.63
C LEU A 35 -17.81 -15.02 -6.88
N PRO A 36 -17.02 -15.98 -7.36
CA PRO A 36 -15.58 -15.78 -7.56
C PRO A 36 -15.26 -14.65 -8.55
N ALA A 37 -16.01 -14.56 -9.66
CA ALA A 37 -15.87 -13.50 -10.64
C ALA A 37 -16.04 -12.10 -10.02
N GLN A 38 -17.03 -11.95 -9.13
CA GLN A 38 -17.27 -10.70 -8.42
C GLN A 38 -16.13 -10.39 -7.43
N LEU A 39 -15.61 -11.40 -6.72
CA LEU A 39 -14.51 -11.23 -5.77
C LEU A 39 -13.26 -10.70 -6.47
N PHE A 40 -12.90 -11.32 -7.60
CA PHE A 40 -11.73 -10.88 -8.37
C PHE A 40 -11.94 -9.49 -8.97
N HIS A 41 -13.13 -9.18 -9.47
CA HIS A 41 -13.45 -7.86 -10.00
C HIS A 41 -13.36 -6.74 -8.93
N GLN A 42 -13.91 -6.99 -7.75
CA GLN A 42 -13.81 -6.06 -6.62
C GLN A 42 -12.37 -5.87 -6.17
N TRP A 43 -11.61 -6.96 -6.07
CA TRP A 43 -10.20 -6.90 -5.71
C TRP A 43 -9.39 -6.10 -6.76
N VAL A 44 -9.58 -6.35 -8.06
CA VAL A 44 -8.89 -5.62 -9.14
C VAL A 44 -9.23 -4.14 -9.09
N THR A 45 -10.49 -3.82 -8.85
CA THR A 45 -10.94 -2.43 -8.71
C THR A 45 -10.28 -1.76 -7.51
N MET A 46 -10.28 -2.41 -6.35
CA MET A 46 -9.59 -1.93 -5.14
C MET A 46 -8.08 -1.72 -5.38
N TYR A 47 -7.43 -2.69 -6.03
CA TYR A 47 -6.02 -2.60 -6.41
C TYR A 47 -5.77 -1.38 -7.30
N ALA A 48 -6.62 -1.16 -8.31
CA ALA A 48 -6.46 -0.05 -9.26
C ALA A 48 -6.53 1.32 -8.57
N TYR A 49 -7.44 1.50 -7.60
CA TYR A 49 -7.49 2.73 -6.80
C TYR A 49 -6.21 2.92 -5.97
N GLY A 50 -5.76 1.88 -5.26
CA GLY A 50 -4.53 1.93 -4.48
C GLY A 50 -3.30 2.23 -5.36
N HIS A 51 -3.20 1.58 -6.52
CA HIS A 51 -2.07 1.75 -7.44
C HIS A 51 -2.00 3.15 -8.06
N ARG A 52 -3.12 3.87 -8.19
CA ARG A 52 -3.11 5.26 -8.71
C ARG A 52 -2.56 6.27 -7.70
N VAL A 53 -2.74 6.02 -6.40
CA VAL A 53 -2.43 7.00 -5.35
C VAL A 53 -1.15 6.64 -4.58
N LEU A 54 -1.04 5.39 -4.14
CA LEU A 54 -0.02 4.97 -3.17
C LEU A 54 1.42 5.01 -3.70
N PRO A 55 1.71 4.64 -4.96
CA PRO A 55 3.07 4.78 -5.50
C PRO A 55 3.56 6.23 -5.48
N GLY A 56 2.69 7.20 -5.81
CA GLY A 56 3.04 8.62 -5.76
C GLY A 56 3.42 9.07 -4.36
N LEU A 57 2.61 8.70 -3.36
CA LEU A 57 2.90 9.00 -1.94
C LEU A 57 4.20 8.36 -1.46
N ALA A 58 4.45 7.11 -1.84
CA ALA A 58 5.67 6.41 -1.48
C ALA A 58 6.91 7.08 -2.09
N ILE A 59 6.84 7.47 -3.38
CA ILE A 59 7.93 8.19 -4.06
C ILE A 59 8.22 9.51 -3.34
N ILE A 60 7.18 10.31 -3.05
CA ILE A 60 7.34 11.60 -2.34
C ILE A 60 8.00 11.38 -0.98
N THR A 61 7.53 10.39 -0.21
CA THR A 61 8.08 10.06 1.11
C THR A 61 9.56 9.65 1.02
N CYS A 62 9.90 8.80 0.04
CA CYS A 62 11.29 8.40 -0.20
C CYS A 62 12.18 9.59 -0.56
N LEU A 63 11.71 10.48 -1.45
CA LEU A 63 12.44 11.67 -1.85
C LEU A 63 12.67 12.62 -0.67
N ILE A 64 11.70 12.76 0.23
CA ILE A 64 11.85 13.56 1.45
C ILE A 64 12.95 12.96 2.34
N TYR A 65 12.86 11.68 2.70
CA TYR A 65 13.84 11.06 3.60
C TYR A 65 15.25 11.06 3.02
N LEU A 66 15.40 10.66 1.75
CA LEU A 66 16.70 10.61 1.08
C LEU A 66 17.25 12.01 0.80
N GLY A 67 16.40 12.97 0.45
CA GLY A 67 16.77 14.37 0.26
C GLY A 67 17.31 14.99 1.55
N VAL A 68 16.59 14.83 2.66
CA VAL A 68 17.06 15.29 3.99
C VAL A 68 18.36 14.60 4.37
N ALA A 69 18.45 13.28 4.19
CA ALA A 69 19.67 12.53 4.46
C ALA A 69 20.87 13.07 3.65
N PHE A 70 20.65 13.35 2.36
CA PHE A 70 21.67 13.90 1.48
C PHE A 70 22.13 15.29 1.92
N THR A 71 21.19 16.23 2.14
CA THR A 71 21.51 17.59 2.58
C THR A 71 22.22 17.61 3.94
N ARG A 72 21.84 16.74 4.88
CA ARG A 72 22.51 16.65 6.17
C ARG A 72 23.90 16.05 6.05
N ARG A 73 24.07 15.03 5.21
CA ARG A 73 25.37 14.44 4.93
C ARG A 73 26.35 15.48 4.37
N THR A 74 25.91 16.35 3.47
CA THR A 74 26.78 17.41 2.91
C THR A 74 27.15 18.49 3.93
N ARG A 75 26.39 18.62 5.02
CA ARG A 75 26.67 19.54 6.14
C ARG A 75 27.45 18.88 7.30
N ASN A 76 27.81 17.60 7.18
CA ASN A 76 28.36 16.78 8.26
C ASN A 76 27.43 16.66 9.49
N ASP A 77 26.13 16.81 9.29
CA ASP A 77 25.11 16.64 10.33
C ASP A 77 24.67 15.17 10.45
N ALA A 78 23.98 14.83 11.55
CA ALA A 78 23.39 13.51 11.74
C ALA A 78 22.35 13.18 10.64
N TRP A 79 22.72 12.32 9.69
CA TRP A 79 21.89 11.99 8.52
C TRP A 79 21.43 10.52 8.46
N VAL A 80 22.09 9.64 9.24
CA VAL A 80 21.97 8.17 9.11
C VAL A 80 20.53 7.70 9.28
N ARG A 81 19.78 8.22 10.26
CA ARG A 81 18.40 7.80 10.51
C ARG A 81 17.46 8.18 9.36
N TYR A 82 17.61 9.36 8.77
CA TYR A 82 16.87 9.73 7.56
C TYR A 82 17.22 8.82 6.38
N GLY A 83 18.50 8.48 6.22
CA GLY A 83 18.94 7.52 5.22
C GLY A 83 18.28 6.15 5.40
N LEU A 84 18.27 5.63 6.64
CA LEU A 84 17.60 4.37 6.98
C LEU A 84 16.08 4.44 6.75
N ALA A 85 15.42 5.52 7.16
CA ALA A 85 14.00 5.75 6.90
C ALA A 85 13.68 5.68 5.39
N GLY A 86 14.52 6.33 4.57
CA GLY A 86 14.42 6.28 3.11
C GLY A 86 14.62 4.87 2.56
N ILE A 87 15.69 4.17 2.96
CA ILE A 87 15.99 2.81 2.49
C ILE A 87 14.86 1.83 2.84
N VAL A 88 14.38 1.86 4.08
CA VAL A 88 13.27 1.01 4.52
C VAL A 88 12.01 1.32 3.72
N THR A 89 11.71 2.60 3.47
CA THR A 89 10.55 3.00 2.64
C THR A 89 10.69 2.55 1.19
N VAL A 90 11.86 2.71 0.57
CA VAL A 90 12.13 2.28 -0.82
C VAL A 90 12.04 0.75 -0.96
N SER A 91 12.29 0.00 0.11
CA SER A 91 12.24 -1.47 0.11
C SER A 91 10.85 -2.05 -0.21
N ILE A 92 9.79 -1.22 -0.22
CA ILE A 92 8.49 -1.64 -0.76
C ILE A 92 8.57 -2.11 -2.21
N VAL A 93 9.51 -1.56 -3.00
CA VAL A 93 9.68 -1.89 -4.42
C VAL A 93 10.18 -3.32 -4.58
N PRO A 94 11.36 -3.71 -4.07
CA PRO A 94 11.81 -5.10 -4.15
C PRO A 94 10.84 -6.06 -3.45
N PHE A 95 10.22 -5.67 -2.32
CA PHE A 95 9.21 -6.49 -1.67
C PHE A 95 8.02 -6.80 -2.61
N THR A 96 7.50 -5.78 -3.28
CA THR A 96 6.37 -5.95 -4.22
C THR A 96 6.79 -6.84 -5.40
N LEU A 97 7.96 -6.58 -5.98
CA LEU A 97 8.46 -7.34 -7.14
C LEU A 97 8.68 -8.81 -6.82
N ILE A 98 9.26 -9.12 -5.66
CA ILE A 98 9.63 -10.50 -5.27
C ILE A 98 8.41 -11.27 -4.77
N PHE A 99 7.59 -10.67 -3.90
CA PHE A 99 6.58 -11.42 -3.16
C PHE A 99 5.15 -11.22 -3.68
N MET A 100 4.83 -10.09 -4.31
CA MET A 100 3.45 -9.74 -4.64
C MET A 100 3.13 -9.83 -6.14
N VAL A 101 4.10 -9.65 -7.04
CA VAL A 101 3.83 -9.62 -8.49
C VAL A 101 3.20 -10.93 -8.98
N SER A 102 3.67 -12.09 -8.52
CA SER A 102 3.09 -13.38 -8.92
C SER A 102 1.62 -13.49 -8.52
N THR A 103 1.30 -13.23 -7.24
CA THR A 103 -0.07 -13.25 -6.72
C THR A 103 -0.96 -12.22 -7.42
N ASN A 104 -0.45 -11.01 -7.66
CA ASN A 104 -1.19 -9.98 -8.40
C ASN A 104 -1.52 -10.46 -9.82
N ASN A 105 -0.55 -11.03 -10.54
CA ASN A 105 -0.75 -11.52 -11.90
C ASN A 105 -1.76 -12.66 -11.97
N THR A 106 -1.76 -13.56 -10.98
CA THR A 106 -2.79 -14.61 -10.86
C THR A 106 -4.17 -13.99 -10.69
N LEU A 107 -4.34 -13.04 -9.75
CA LEU A 107 -5.63 -12.39 -9.51
C LEU A 107 -6.13 -11.60 -10.73
N PHE A 108 -5.24 -10.89 -11.43
CA PHE A 108 -5.58 -10.23 -12.70
C PHE A 108 -5.95 -11.21 -13.81
N GLY A 109 -5.25 -12.34 -13.89
CA GLY A 109 -5.57 -13.42 -14.84
C GLY A 109 -6.97 -13.99 -14.60
N LEU A 110 -7.28 -14.31 -13.34
CA LEU A 110 -8.59 -14.84 -12.96
C LEU A 110 -9.73 -13.85 -13.22
N GLU A 111 -9.53 -12.57 -12.90
CA GLU A 111 -10.52 -11.53 -13.20
C GLU A 111 -10.71 -11.35 -14.72
N ARG A 112 -9.63 -11.36 -15.49
CA ARG A 112 -9.69 -11.27 -16.95
C ARG A 112 -10.42 -12.47 -17.55
N ASP A 113 -10.11 -13.68 -17.12
CA ASP A 113 -10.71 -14.91 -17.66
C ASP A 113 -12.20 -14.98 -17.32
N ALA A 114 -12.59 -14.57 -16.11
CA ALA A 114 -13.99 -14.42 -15.73
C ALA A 114 -14.73 -13.36 -16.57
N ARG A 115 -14.10 -12.21 -16.84
CA ARG A 115 -14.72 -11.12 -17.62
C ARG A 115 -14.81 -11.43 -19.11
N VAL A 116 -13.77 -11.99 -19.71
CA VAL A 116 -13.64 -12.14 -21.17
C VAL A 116 -14.20 -13.48 -21.66
N ALA A 117 -13.87 -14.58 -20.97
CA ALA A 117 -14.29 -15.91 -21.39
C ALA A 117 -15.56 -16.38 -20.69
N GLY A 118 -16.08 -15.61 -19.72
CA GLY A 118 -17.12 -16.09 -18.80
C GLY A 118 -16.65 -17.31 -17.99
N LEU A 119 -15.35 -17.57 -17.97
CA LEU A 119 -14.78 -18.79 -17.42
C LEU A 119 -14.33 -18.53 -16.00
N VAL A 120 -14.99 -19.17 -15.05
CA VAL A 120 -14.60 -19.18 -13.64
C VAL A 120 -14.01 -20.55 -13.34
N THR A 121 -12.68 -20.65 -13.41
CA THR A 121 -11.94 -21.91 -13.14
C THR A 121 -11.66 -22.14 -11.66
N THR A 122 -11.86 -21.11 -10.83
CA THR A 122 -11.54 -21.12 -9.40
C THR A 122 -12.82 -21.01 -8.59
N ASP A 123 -13.01 -21.91 -7.64
CA ASP A 123 -14.13 -21.84 -6.70
C ASP A 123 -13.97 -20.67 -5.72
N ILE A 124 -15.04 -20.33 -5.00
CA ILE A 124 -15.07 -19.15 -4.15
C ILE A 124 -14.11 -19.26 -2.96
N GLU A 125 -13.93 -20.45 -2.38
CA GLU A 125 -13.09 -20.60 -1.19
C GLU A 125 -11.61 -20.50 -1.57
N THR A 126 -11.19 -21.14 -2.67
CA THR A 126 -9.84 -20.93 -3.23
C THR A 126 -9.60 -19.46 -3.61
N GLY A 127 -10.61 -18.78 -4.17
CA GLY A 127 -10.54 -17.35 -4.47
C GLY A 127 -10.33 -16.48 -3.22
N LYS A 128 -11.05 -16.79 -2.14
CA LYS A 128 -10.91 -16.12 -0.83
C LYS A 128 -9.55 -16.37 -0.19
N GLU A 129 -9.03 -17.59 -0.27
CA GLU A 129 -7.69 -17.92 0.22
C GLU A 129 -6.62 -17.10 -0.51
N LEU A 130 -6.73 -16.98 -1.82
CA LEU A 130 -5.79 -16.19 -2.64
C LEU A 130 -5.83 -14.69 -2.27
N VAL A 131 -7.02 -14.11 -2.11
CA VAL A 131 -7.20 -12.72 -1.68
C VAL A 131 -6.71 -12.51 -0.23
N THR A 132 -6.93 -13.50 0.65
CA THR A 132 -6.43 -13.48 2.03
C THR A 132 -4.92 -13.49 2.07
N TRP A 133 -4.29 -14.37 1.27
CA TRP A 133 -2.84 -14.41 1.12
C TRP A 133 -2.28 -13.08 0.62
N TRP A 134 -2.88 -12.53 -0.43
CA TRP A 134 -2.53 -11.22 -0.94
C TRP A 134 -2.63 -10.14 0.15
N SER A 135 -3.70 -10.16 0.96
CA SER A 135 -3.90 -9.18 2.03
C SER A 135 -2.82 -9.26 3.10
N ARG A 136 -2.37 -10.47 3.46
CA ARG A 136 -1.25 -10.66 4.39
C ARG A 136 0.05 -10.06 3.84
N LEU A 137 0.34 -10.29 2.57
CA LEU A 137 1.51 -9.68 1.90
C LEU A 137 1.38 -8.15 1.83
N HIS A 138 0.20 -7.63 1.51
CA HIS A 138 -0.07 -6.20 1.46
C HIS A 138 0.12 -5.55 2.84
N LEU A 139 -0.32 -6.21 3.91
CA LEU A 139 -0.11 -5.76 5.29
C LEU A 139 1.40 -5.70 5.62
N MET A 140 2.15 -6.76 5.31
CA MET A 140 3.61 -6.79 5.49
C MET A 140 4.29 -5.66 4.71
N ARG A 141 3.92 -5.45 3.43
CA ARG A 141 4.42 -4.34 2.61
C ARG A 141 4.20 -2.99 3.29
N SER A 142 3.01 -2.80 3.87
CA SER A 142 2.59 -1.54 4.50
C SER A 142 3.36 -1.25 5.79
N MET A 143 3.95 -2.25 6.43
CA MET A 143 4.81 -2.05 7.60
C MET A 143 6.15 -1.40 7.25
N LEU A 144 6.65 -1.56 6.03
CA LEU A 144 7.92 -0.95 5.60
C LEU A 144 7.88 0.59 5.69
N PRO A 145 6.97 1.32 5.01
CA PRO A 145 6.89 2.77 5.16
C PRO A 145 6.50 3.20 6.57
N LEU A 146 5.76 2.37 7.33
CA LEU A 146 5.45 2.66 8.74
C LEU A 146 6.71 2.64 9.62
N VAL A 147 7.56 1.62 9.48
CA VAL A 147 8.86 1.56 10.18
C VAL A 147 9.76 2.72 9.74
N GLY A 148 9.80 3.02 8.43
CA GLY A 148 10.50 4.20 7.91
C GLY A 148 10.02 5.49 8.57
N THR A 149 8.70 5.62 8.78
CA THR A 149 8.10 6.76 9.48
C THR A 149 8.56 6.85 10.93
N VAL A 150 8.52 5.74 11.68
CA VAL A 150 8.99 5.70 13.08
C VAL A 150 10.45 6.13 13.18
N ILE A 151 11.32 5.61 12.30
CA ILE A 151 12.73 5.99 12.25
C ILE A 151 12.89 7.49 11.94
N GLY A 152 12.16 8.01 10.96
CA GLY A 152 12.20 9.43 10.60
C GLY A 152 11.72 10.34 11.74
N VAL A 153 10.62 9.97 12.41
CA VAL A 153 10.06 10.74 13.54
C VAL A 153 11.04 10.75 14.72
N THR A 154 11.67 9.62 15.07
CA THR A 154 12.66 9.59 16.15
C THR A 154 13.89 10.44 15.86
N ALA A 155 14.29 10.58 14.58
CA ALA A 155 15.34 11.52 14.20
C ALA A 155 14.92 12.97 14.46
N VAL A 156 13.71 13.35 14.04
CA VAL A 156 13.18 14.70 14.26
C VAL A 156 13.02 15.02 15.75
N VAL A 157 12.49 14.08 16.54
CA VAL A 157 12.25 14.29 17.98
C VAL A 157 13.57 14.51 18.74
N ASP A 158 14.61 13.74 18.44
CA ASP A 158 15.91 13.91 19.09
C ASP A 158 16.54 15.26 18.73
N GLU A 159 16.30 15.77 17.52
CA GLU A 159 16.77 17.08 17.09
C GLU A 159 16.05 18.24 17.78
N VAL A 160 14.74 18.14 17.98
CA VAL A 160 13.97 19.18 18.67
C VAL A 160 14.32 19.26 20.17
N LYS A 161 14.94 18.21 20.71
CA LYS A 161 15.40 18.17 22.11
C LYS A 161 16.82 18.72 22.31
N MET A 162 17.60 18.89 21.24
CA MET A 162 18.96 19.45 21.27
C MET A 162 18.93 20.96 21.10
#